data_AF-A0A0D0S4C2-F1
#
_entry.id   AF-A0A0D0S4C2-F1
#
_cell.length_a   1.000
_cell.length_b   1.000
_cell.length_c   1.000
_cell.angle_alpha   90.00
_cell.angle_beta   90.00
_cell.angle_gamma   90.00
#
_symmetry.space_group_name_H-M   'P 1'
#
loop_
_entity.id
_entity.type
_entity.pdbx_description
1 polymer ?
#
loop_
_entity_poly.entity_id
_entity_poly.type
_entity_poly.pdbx_seq_one_letter_code
_entity_poly.pdbx_strand_id
1 'polypeptide(L)'
;MIFRASQDIALIKEGLLRFSDKRCAMLVESDKDLEVALECGIKEVYATKKVGYQLETYLLNATTSDLKEGAAGLMVEANDSTDFMELKQELKSEGLEVKVLAPTVAWSELKLDANGLIPVVVQDYLTEEVLMLAYMNEEAYYTTLKTGRMTYYSRSRQEQWMKGLTSGHFQYVKTLRIDCDKDTILARVAQVGAACHTGNKTCFYTDIASREEERVNPYKVLERDYKVIENRKNHPKEGSYTNYLFDKGLDKILKKVGEEATEIVIAAKNEKDSAREVTYEIADFLYHLMVLMADKGISWEDVARELVNRSN
;
A
#
# COMPACT_ATOMS: atom_id res chain seq x y z
N MET A 1 15.09 13.43 1.92
CA MET A 1 15.67 12.58 2.97
C MET A 1 16.60 11.60 2.29
N ILE A 2 17.84 11.49 2.76
CA ILE A 2 18.84 10.57 2.21
C ILE A 2 19.02 9.46 3.24
N PHE A 3 18.55 8.26 2.94
CA PHE A 3 18.78 7.09 3.78
C PHE A 3 20.22 6.64 3.61
N ARG A 4 20.85 6.21 4.71
CA ARG A 4 22.00 5.30 4.60
C ARG A 4 21.48 3.88 4.45
N ALA A 5 22.16 3.05 3.67
CA ALA A 5 21.81 1.65 3.55
C ALA A 5 21.92 0.95 4.92
N SER A 6 20.80 0.85 5.62
CA SER A 6 20.61 -0.05 6.75
C SER A 6 19.97 -1.34 6.23
N GLN A 7 20.24 -2.48 6.88
CA GLN A 7 19.64 -3.76 6.48
C GLN A 7 18.12 -3.84 6.76
N ASP A 8 17.49 -2.76 7.26
CA ASP A 8 16.07 -2.72 7.58
C ASP A 8 15.23 -2.11 6.45
N ILE A 9 14.92 -2.96 5.48
CA ILE A 9 14.06 -2.69 4.33
C ILE A 9 12.67 -2.19 4.76
N ALA A 10 12.14 -2.68 5.88
CA ALA A 10 10.80 -2.29 6.35
C ALA A 10 10.78 -0.82 6.77
N LEU A 11 11.84 -0.38 7.45
CA LEU A 11 11.99 1.01 7.88
C LEU A 11 12.19 1.98 6.71
N ILE A 12 12.96 1.59 5.70
CA ILE A 12 13.12 2.37 4.47
C ILE A 12 11.78 2.51 3.74
N LYS A 13 11.02 1.41 3.61
CA LYS A 13 9.67 1.41 3.02
C LYS A 13 8.71 2.30 3.81
N GLU A 14 8.80 2.33 5.15
CA GLU A 14 8.02 3.26 5.98
C GLU A 14 8.37 4.72 5.68
N GLY A 15 9.65 5.08 5.63
CA GLY A 15 10.04 6.45 5.35
C GLY A 15 9.65 6.90 3.93
N LEU A 16 9.70 6.01 2.93
CA LEU A 16 9.16 6.26 1.58
C LEU A 16 7.65 6.54 1.59
N LEU A 17 6.88 5.75 2.34
CA LEU A 17 5.44 5.96 2.51
C LEU A 17 5.11 7.32 3.14
N ARG A 18 6.01 7.85 3.97
CA ARG A 18 5.84 9.12 4.69
C ARG A 18 6.31 10.32 3.88
N PHE A 19 7.49 10.28 3.27
CA PHE A 19 8.08 11.44 2.57
C PHE A 19 7.84 11.47 1.06
N SER A 20 7.26 10.40 0.48
CA SER A 20 7.21 10.11 -0.97
C SER A 20 8.56 9.74 -1.56
N ASP A 21 8.52 8.78 -2.47
CA ASP A 21 9.62 8.35 -3.35
C ASP A 21 10.33 9.51 -4.07
N LYS A 22 9.62 10.59 -4.42
CA LYS A 22 10.20 11.79 -5.06
C LYS A 22 11.04 12.66 -4.13
N ARG A 23 10.98 12.44 -2.81
CA ARG A 23 11.74 13.22 -1.80
C ARG A 23 12.68 12.35 -0.98
N CYS A 24 12.82 11.09 -1.36
CA CYS A 24 13.69 10.13 -0.71
C CYS A 24 14.76 9.67 -1.69
N ALA A 25 15.99 9.58 -1.19
CA ALA A 25 17.10 9.00 -1.91
C ALA A 25 17.89 8.09 -0.97
N MET A 26 18.78 7.27 -1.50
CA MET A 26 19.65 6.42 -0.68
C MET A 26 21.12 6.61 -1.00
N LEU A 27 21.94 6.73 0.03
CA LEU A 27 23.38 6.64 -0.08
C LEU A 27 23.77 5.17 -0.32
N VAL A 28 24.40 4.92 -1.46
CA VAL A 28 24.87 3.62 -1.94
C VAL A 28 26.40 3.64 -1.90
N GLU A 29 26.98 2.79 -1.05
CA GLU A 29 28.43 2.62 -0.91
C GLU A 29 28.89 1.27 -1.50
N SER A 30 27.96 0.37 -1.82
CA SER A 30 28.19 -0.97 -2.38
C SER A 30 27.08 -1.44 -3.33
N ASP A 31 27.33 -2.47 -4.14
CA ASP A 31 26.31 -3.08 -5.01
C ASP A 31 25.12 -3.64 -4.22
N LYS A 32 25.35 -4.13 -3.00
CA LYS A 32 24.30 -4.61 -2.09
C LYS A 32 23.36 -3.48 -1.68
N ASP A 33 23.87 -2.27 -1.49
CA ASP A 33 23.04 -1.11 -1.18
C ASP A 33 22.18 -0.75 -2.40
N LEU A 34 22.71 -0.88 -3.61
CA LEU A 34 21.92 -0.65 -4.82
C LEU A 34 20.74 -1.62 -4.95
N GLU A 35 20.96 -2.91 -4.65
CA GLU A 35 19.88 -3.91 -4.61
C GLU A 35 18.78 -3.54 -3.60
N VAL A 36 19.16 -3.09 -2.40
CA VAL A 36 18.20 -2.65 -1.37
C VAL A 36 17.40 -1.43 -1.83
N ALA A 37 18.02 -0.45 -2.50
CA ALA A 37 17.33 0.71 -3.05
C ALA A 37 16.27 0.31 -4.07
N LEU A 38 16.62 -0.60 -4.99
CA LEU A 38 15.71 -1.12 -6.00
C LEU A 38 14.54 -1.88 -5.37
N GLU A 39 14.80 -2.74 -4.39
CA GLU A 39 13.75 -3.49 -3.68
C GLU A 39 12.79 -2.57 -2.90
N CYS A 40 13.29 -1.46 -2.37
CA CYS A 40 12.48 -0.45 -1.69
C CYS A 40 11.68 0.44 -2.66
N GLY A 41 12.03 0.45 -3.96
CA GLY A 41 11.42 1.34 -4.95
C GLY A 41 11.96 2.77 -4.88
N ILE A 42 13.21 2.95 -4.43
CA ILE A 42 13.89 4.25 -4.42
C ILE A 42 14.28 4.62 -5.85
N LYS A 43 13.89 5.83 -6.28
CA LYS A 43 14.13 6.31 -7.65
C LYS A 43 15.46 7.06 -7.80
N GLU A 44 15.98 7.64 -6.73
CA GLU A 44 17.23 8.41 -6.74
C GLU A 44 18.21 7.85 -5.71
N VAL A 45 19.47 7.65 -6.08
CA VAL A 45 20.53 7.17 -5.18
C VAL A 45 21.73 8.09 -5.24
N TYR A 46 22.41 8.28 -4.12
CA TYR A 46 23.70 8.95 -4.04
C TYR A 46 24.79 7.87 -4.04
N ALA A 47 25.61 7.80 -5.08
CA ALA A 47 26.78 6.94 -5.06
C ALA A 47 28.01 7.75 -4.67
N THR A 48 28.85 7.18 -3.81
CA THR A 48 30.21 7.69 -3.60
C THR A 48 31.17 6.94 -4.51
N LYS A 49 31.87 7.65 -5.40
CA LYS A 49 32.92 7.05 -6.23
C LYS A 49 34.26 7.52 -5.74
N LYS A 50 35.16 6.57 -5.50
CA LYS A 50 36.56 6.88 -5.20
C LYS A 50 37.28 7.21 -6.51
N VAL A 51 37.70 8.46 -6.67
CA VAL A 51 38.51 8.92 -7.80
C VAL A 51 39.89 9.29 -7.25
N GLY A 52 40.86 8.40 -7.42
CA GLY A 52 42.18 8.54 -6.78
C GLY A 52 42.11 8.43 -5.25
N TYR A 53 42.60 9.45 -4.53
CA TYR A 53 42.53 9.55 -3.05
C TYR A 53 41.34 10.36 -2.54
N GLN A 54 40.48 10.86 -3.44
CA GLN A 54 39.31 11.68 -3.09
C GLN A 54 38.02 10.86 -3.26
N LEU A 55 37.08 11.11 -2.36
CA LEU A 55 35.71 10.60 -2.46
C LEU A 55 34.85 11.70 -3.07
N GLU A 56 34.17 11.39 -4.17
CA GLU A 56 33.21 12.29 -4.81
C GLU A 56 31.80 11.67 -4.69
N THR A 57 30.81 12.50 -4.36
CA THR A 57 29.41 12.09 -4.17
C THR A 57 28.58 12.55 -5.35
N TYR A 58 27.79 11.63 -5.90
CA TYR A 58 27.06 11.81 -7.15
C TYR A 58 25.59 11.41 -6.97
N LEU A 59 24.63 12.24 -7.41
CA LEU A 59 23.23 11.84 -7.52
C LEU A 59 23.01 11.09 -8.83
N LEU A 60 22.52 9.86 -8.73
CA LEU A 60 22.17 8.98 -9.83
C LEU A 60 20.67 8.69 -9.80
N ASN A 61 20.05 8.62 -10.97
CA ASN A 61 18.76 7.94 -11.07
C ASN A 61 19.03 6.44 -10.89
N ALA A 62 18.27 5.75 -10.03
CA ALA A 62 18.48 4.32 -9.75
C ALA A 62 18.34 3.43 -11.01
N THR A 63 17.82 3.99 -12.11
CA THR A 63 17.64 3.32 -13.40
C THR A 63 18.49 3.89 -14.55
N THR A 64 19.16 5.04 -14.40
CA THR A 64 19.99 5.66 -15.46
C THR A 64 21.32 6.20 -14.95
N SER A 65 22.31 6.33 -15.83
CA SER A 65 23.63 6.90 -15.52
C SER A 65 23.66 8.43 -15.44
N ASP A 66 22.49 9.09 -15.39
CA ASP A 66 22.42 10.55 -15.48
C ASP A 66 22.78 11.18 -14.14
N LEU A 67 23.95 11.81 -14.12
CA LEU A 67 24.50 12.52 -12.98
C LEU A 67 23.92 13.94 -12.92
N LYS A 68 23.40 14.33 -11.75
CA LYS A 68 23.04 15.73 -11.47
C LYS A 68 23.91 16.29 -10.35
N GLU A 69 24.54 17.44 -10.61
CA GLU A 69 25.24 18.22 -9.59
C GLU A 69 24.24 19.01 -8.72
N GLY A 70 24.55 19.16 -7.42
CA GLY A 70 23.90 20.17 -6.58
C GLY A 70 22.68 19.74 -5.76
N ALA A 71 22.56 18.47 -5.38
CA ALA A 71 21.50 18.03 -4.47
C ALA A 71 21.92 18.12 -3.00
N ALA A 72 21.11 18.79 -2.17
CA ALA A 72 21.27 18.88 -0.72
C ALA A 72 20.07 18.24 -0.04
N GLY A 73 20.31 17.49 1.04
CA GLY A 73 19.26 16.82 1.79
C GLY A 73 19.72 16.41 3.17
N LEU A 74 18.76 16.19 4.07
CA LEU A 74 19.03 15.65 5.38
C LEU A 74 19.42 14.17 5.26
N MET A 75 20.63 13.84 5.72
CA MET A 75 21.09 12.46 5.85
C MET A 75 20.50 11.86 7.12
N VAL A 76 19.78 10.75 6.98
CA VAL A 76 19.10 10.07 8.07
C VAL A 76 19.59 8.63 8.10
N GLU A 77 20.23 8.26 9.20
CA GLU A 77 20.57 6.88 9.49
C GLU A 77 19.38 6.23 10.19
N ALA A 78 18.44 5.74 9.37
CA ALA A 78 17.22 5.13 9.87
C ALA A 78 17.55 3.80 10.57
N ASN A 79 17.17 3.72 11.84
CA ASN A 79 17.27 2.55 12.71
C ASN A 79 15.94 2.33 13.47
N ASP A 80 15.82 1.25 14.24
CA ASP A 80 14.61 0.85 14.96
C ASP A 80 14.01 1.95 15.87
N SER A 81 14.79 2.94 16.28
CA SER A 81 14.34 4.08 17.09
C SER A 81 13.88 5.31 16.28
N THR A 82 13.96 5.26 14.94
CA THR A 82 13.65 6.39 14.06
C THR A 82 12.14 6.62 13.96
N ASP A 83 11.64 7.75 14.47
CA ASP A 83 10.29 8.23 14.19
C ASP A 83 10.31 9.30 13.08
N PHE A 84 10.00 8.86 11.86
CA PHE A 84 9.96 9.74 10.69
C PHE A 84 8.95 10.88 10.78
N MET A 85 7.91 10.80 11.64
CA MET A 85 6.98 11.92 11.82
C MET A 85 7.49 12.90 12.87
N GLU A 86 8.18 12.45 13.91
CA GLU A 86 8.93 13.35 14.81
C GLU A 86 9.96 14.14 14.00
N LEU A 87 10.72 13.46 13.14
CA LEU A 87 11.65 14.10 12.21
C LEU A 87 10.96 15.15 11.33
N LYS A 88 9.76 14.86 10.80
CA LYS A 88 9.00 15.88 10.03
C LYS A 88 8.57 17.06 10.89
N GLN A 89 8.22 16.85 12.15
CA GLN A 89 7.85 17.96 13.03
C GLN A 89 9.07 18.83 13.34
N GLU A 90 10.24 18.24 13.56
CA GLU A 90 11.52 18.96 13.73
C GLU A 90 11.88 19.74 12.46
N LEU A 91 11.85 19.10 11.30
CA LEU A 91 12.13 19.78 10.03
C LEU A 91 11.16 20.94 9.80
N LYS A 92 9.88 20.78 10.17
CA LYS A 92 8.90 21.85 10.09
C LYS A 92 9.20 22.98 11.08
N SER A 93 9.64 22.69 12.31
CA SER A 93 9.99 23.72 13.30
C SER A 93 11.25 24.50 12.89
N GLU A 94 12.15 23.88 12.13
CA GLU A 94 13.30 24.52 11.48
C GLU A 94 12.94 25.29 10.19
N GLY A 95 11.65 25.33 9.81
CA GLY A 95 11.16 26.10 8.66
C GLY A 95 11.26 25.38 7.31
N LEU A 96 11.56 24.08 7.29
CA LEU A 96 11.58 23.29 6.07
C LEU A 96 10.17 22.86 5.65
N GLU A 97 9.91 22.88 4.34
CA GLU A 97 8.59 22.56 3.80
C GLU A 97 8.34 21.03 3.76
N VAL A 98 7.75 20.52 4.83
CA VAL A 98 7.37 19.10 4.96
C VAL A 98 5.87 18.93 5.22
N LYS A 99 5.29 17.90 4.60
CA LYS A 99 3.88 17.52 4.82
C LYS A 99 3.75 16.78 6.14
N VAL A 100 3.10 17.42 7.12
CA VAL A 100 2.68 16.84 8.40
C VAL A 100 1.17 16.69 8.46
N LEU A 101 0.68 15.75 9.27
CA LEU A 101 -0.73 15.69 9.64
C LEU A 101 -1.01 16.80 10.67
N ALA A 102 -1.52 17.94 10.20
CA ALA A 102 -1.99 19.02 11.07
C ALA A 102 -3.53 19.01 11.12
N PRO A 103 -4.14 19.15 12.30
CA PRO A 103 -5.58 19.22 12.42
C PRO A 103 -6.08 20.55 11.86
N THR A 104 -7.15 20.49 11.05
CA THR A 104 -7.88 21.68 10.58
C THR A 104 -9.09 22.01 11.44
N VAL A 105 -9.47 21.09 12.35
CA VAL A 105 -10.58 21.20 13.30
C VAL A 105 -10.00 20.92 14.68
N ALA A 106 -10.25 21.79 15.66
CA ALA A 106 -9.73 21.60 17.01
C ALA A 106 -10.45 20.43 17.72
N TRP A 107 -9.76 19.73 18.62
CA TRP A 107 -10.36 18.65 19.42
C TRP A 107 -11.62 19.11 20.18
N SER A 108 -11.61 20.34 20.70
CA SER A 108 -12.75 20.95 21.41
C SER A 108 -13.99 21.18 20.55
N GLU A 109 -13.89 21.08 19.22
CA GLU A 109 -15.03 21.18 18.31
C GLU A 109 -15.68 19.82 18.02
N LEU A 110 -15.07 18.71 18.47
CA LEU A 110 -15.59 17.37 18.28
C LEU A 110 -16.65 17.06 19.34
N LYS A 111 -17.70 16.35 18.93
CA LYS A 111 -18.72 15.84 19.83
C LYS A 111 -18.31 14.46 20.30
N LEU A 112 -18.04 14.35 21.59
CA LEU A 112 -17.63 13.12 22.23
C LEU A 112 -18.84 12.39 22.82
N ASP A 113 -18.72 11.08 22.99
CA ASP A 113 -19.69 10.29 23.75
C ASP A 113 -19.64 10.62 25.25
N ALA A 114 -20.53 10.02 26.04
CA ALA A 114 -20.60 10.24 27.49
C ALA A 114 -19.31 9.83 28.25
N ASN A 115 -18.40 9.09 27.63
CA ASN A 115 -17.13 8.67 28.19
C ASN A 115 -15.95 9.55 27.70
N GLY A 116 -16.23 10.62 26.94
CA GLY A 116 -15.20 11.47 26.36
C GLY A 116 -14.47 10.82 25.18
N LEU A 117 -15.11 9.89 24.48
CA LEU A 117 -14.54 9.17 23.35
C LEU A 117 -15.23 9.51 22.05
N ILE A 118 -14.49 9.44 20.94
CA ILE A 118 -15.05 9.57 19.59
C ILE A 118 -14.89 8.25 18.83
N PRO A 119 -15.93 7.72 18.17
CA PRO A 119 -15.80 6.59 17.28
C PRO A 119 -14.93 6.92 16.06
N VAL A 120 -14.14 5.94 15.65
CA VAL A 120 -13.25 6.02 14.49
C VAL A 120 -13.52 4.82 13.59
N VAL A 121 -14.08 5.09 12.41
CA VAL A 121 -14.20 4.12 11.31
C VAL A 121 -12.90 4.11 10.55
N VAL A 122 -12.28 2.94 10.42
CA VAL A 122 -11.00 2.77 9.77
C VAL A 122 -11.23 2.11 8.42
N GLN A 123 -10.74 2.75 7.36
CA GLN A 123 -10.93 2.31 5.97
C GLN A 123 -9.58 2.20 5.27
N ASP A 124 -9.40 1.15 4.47
CA ASP A 124 -8.23 1.06 3.60
C ASP A 124 -8.26 2.20 2.56
N TYR A 125 -7.14 2.92 2.44
CA TYR A 125 -7.09 4.08 1.56
C TYR A 125 -7.15 3.74 0.07
N LEU A 126 -6.78 2.52 -0.35
CA LEU A 126 -6.80 2.08 -1.74
C LEU A 126 -8.09 1.34 -2.09
N THR A 127 -8.45 0.33 -1.29
CA THR A 127 -9.58 -0.56 -1.62
C THR A 127 -10.92 -0.01 -1.16
N GLU A 128 -10.90 1.05 -0.34
CA GLU A 128 -12.07 1.62 0.32
C GLU A 128 -12.82 0.63 1.22
N GLU A 129 -12.21 -0.52 1.54
CA GLU A 129 -12.78 -1.51 2.46
C GLU A 129 -12.74 -0.98 3.90
N VAL A 130 -13.87 -1.06 4.60
CA VAL A 130 -13.90 -0.77 6.04
C VAL A 130 -13.19 -1.90 6.77
N LEU A 131 -12.12 -1.55 7.49
CA LEU A 131 -11.23 -2.48 8.17
C LEU A 131 -11.67 -2.76 9.60
N MET A 132 -12.01 -1.73 10.37
CA MET A 132 -12.42 -1.85 11.77
C MET A 132 -13.11 -0.59 12.28
N LEU A 133 -13.75 -0.70 13.43
CA LEU A 133 -14.21 0.43 14.25
C LEU A 133 -13.48 0.41 15.59
N ALA A 134 -12.98 1.57 16.01
CA ALA A 134 -12.37 1.78 17.31
C ALA A 134 -12.79 3.13 17.90
N TYR A 135 -12.22 3.50 19.04
CA TYR A 135 -12.50 4.76 19.72
C TYR A 135 -11.19 5.49 20.00
N MET A 136 -11.23 6.82 20.01
CA MET A 136 -10.12 7.66 20.44
C MET A 136 -10.58 8.57 21.59
N ASN A 137 -9.70 8.80 22.55
CA ASN A 137 -9.76 9.99 23.41
C ASN A 137 -8.80 11.05 22.86
N GLU A 138 -8.69 12.19 23.54
CA GLU A 138 -7.86 13.33 23.13
C GLU A 138 -6.39 12.94 22.92
N GLU A 139 -5.84 12.17 23.86
CA GLU A 139 -4.46 11.71 23.81
C GLU A 139 -4.21 10.77 22.61
N ALA A 140 -5.13 9.83 22.35
CA ALA A 140 -5.04 8.93 21.21
C ALA A 140 -5.07 9.70 19.87
N TYR A 141 -5.92 10.72 19.79
CA TYR A 141 -6.05 11.59 18.63
C TYR A 141 -4.75 12.36 18.35
N TYR A 142 -4.20 13.07 19.34
CA TYR A 142 -2.96 13.82 19.16
C TYR A 142 -1.76 12.91 18.95
N THR A 143 -1.72 11.74 19.58
CA THR A 143 -0.67 10.74 19.31
C THR A 143 -0.73 10.26 17.87
N THR A 144 -1.94 10.06 17.32
CA THR A 144 -2.13 9.68 15.92
C THR A 144 -1.65 10.77 14.96
N LEU A 145 -1.99 12.04 15.24
CA LEU A 145 -1.50 13.18 14.45
C LEU A 145 0.02 13.34 14.52
N LYS A 146 0.59 13.16 15.72
CA LYS A 146 2.03 13.27 15.98
C LYS A 146 2.81 12.19 15.25
N THR A 147 2.41 10.92 15.40
CA THR A 147 3.18 9.76 14.96
C THR A 147 2.84 9.30 13.54
N GLY A 148 1.68 9.71 13.02
CA GLY A 148 1.12 9.19 11.77
C GLY A 148 0.71 7.71 11.84
N ARG A 149 0.75 7.09 13.02
CA ARG A 149 0.29 5.72 13.28
C ARG A 149 -1.02 5.77 14.05
N MET A 150 -1.99 4.92 13.69
CA MET A 150 -3.27 4.89 14.40
C MET A 150 -3.08 4.45 15.86
N THR A 151 -3.47 5.32 16.77
CA THR A 151 -3.56 5.06 18.21
C THR A 151 -5.01 5.16 18.65
N TYR A 152 -5.46 4.18 19.43
CA TYR A 152 -6.82 4.07 19.91
C TYR A 152 -6.86 4.06 21.43
N TYR A 153 -8.03 4.33 21.99
CA TYR A 153 -8.32 4.10 23.40
C TYR A 153 -9.16 2.82 23.55
N SER A 154 -8.62 1.83 24.25
CA SER A 154 -9.32 0.58 24.51
C SER A 154 -10.35 0.78 25.63
N ARG A 155 -11.64 0.75 25.30
CA ARG A 155 -12.71 0.91 26.31
C ARG A 155 -12.71 -0.18 27.38
N SER A 156 -12.33 -1.40 27.01
CA SER A 156 -12.34 -2.55 27.93
C SER A 156 -11.11 -2.58 28.84
N ARG A 157 -9.96 -2.15 28.33
CA ARG A 157 -8.70 -2.14 29.09
C ARG A 157 -8.41 -0.79 29.75
N GLN A 158 -9.15 0.25 29.36
CA GLN A 158 -8.97 1.64 29.81
C GLN A 158 -7.54 2.14 29.60
N GLU A 159 -6.95 1.83 28.44
CA GLU A 159 -5.57 2.14 28.11
C GLU A 159 -5.42 2.63 26.66
N GLN A 160 -4.34 3.36 26.41
CA GLN A 160 -3.89 3.71 25.06
C GLN A 160 -3.36 2.47 24.33
N TRP A 161 -3.68 2.35 23.05
CA TRP A 161 -3.26 1.24 22.22
C TRP A 161 -2.90 1.71 20.81
N MET A 162 -1.61 1.74 20.51
CA MET A 162 -1.13 1.94 19.13
C MET A 162 -1.23 0.63 18.35
N LYS A 163 -1.99 0.66 17.26
CA LYS A 163 -2.25 -0.52 16.43
C LYS A 163 -0.97 -0.99 15.77
N GLY A 164 -0.65 -2.26 15.98
CA GLY A 164 0.52 -2.92 15.39
C GLY A 164 1.68 -3.12 16.35
N LEU A 165 1.74 -2.44 17.51
CA LEU A 165 2.90 -2.54 18.42
C LEU A 165 3.25 -3.98 18.83
N THR A 166 2.25 -4.82 19.09
CA THR A 166 2.47 -6.23 19.47
C THR A 166 2.57 -7.16 18.25
N SER A 167 1.83 -6.87 17.18
CA SER A 167 1.61 -7.78 16.06
C SER A 167 2.44 -7.48 14.80
N GLY A 168 3.09 -6.32 14.73
CA GLY A 168 3.67 -5.77 13.49
C GLY A 168 2.64 -5.23 12.47
N HIS A 169 1.34 -5.49 12.66
CA HIS A 169 0.28 -5.05 11.74
C HIS A 169 -0.15 -3.58 11.96
N PHE A 170 0.70 -2.65 11.54
CA PHE A 170 0.52 -1.21 11.69
C PHE A 170 -0.55 -0.62 10.76
N GLN A 171 -1.06 0.55 11.15
CA GLN A 171 -1.96 1.38 10.34
C GLN A 171 -1.38 2.79 10.23
N TYR A 172 -1.00 3.18 9.02
CA TYR A 172 -0.44 4.51 8.74
C TYR A 172 -1.50 5.44 8.21
N VAL A 173 -1.70 6.58 8.86
CA VAL A 173 -2.76 7.53 8.51
C VAL A 173 -2.44 8.22 7.19
N LYS A 174 -3.40 8.20 6.27
CA LYS A 174 -3.37 8.99 5.03
C LYS A 174 -4.26 10.22 5.14
N THR A 175 -5.48 10.06 5.63
CA THR A 175 -6.39 11.18 5.91
C THR A 175 -7.28 10.87 7.10
N LEU A 176 -7.55 11.88 7.93
CA LEU A 176 -8.66 11.86 8.89
C LEU A 176 -9.75 12.80 8.37
N ARG A 177 -10.99 12.31 8.33
CA ARG A 177 -12.17 13.10 8.01
C ARG A 177 -13.12 13.05 9.19
N ILE A 178 -13.85 14.12 9.41
CA ILE A 178 -14.91 14.22 10.41
C ILE A 178 -16.25 14.27 9.66
N ASP A 179 -17.29 13.64 10.22
CA ASP A 179 -18.63 13.70 9.65
C ASP A 179 -19.31 15.07 9.84
N CYS A 180 -20.55 15.20 9.34
CA CYS A 180 -21.23 16.49 9.24
C CYS A 180 -21.59 17.12 10.59
N ASP A 181 -21.84 16.30 11.61
CA ASP A 181 -22.21 16.71 12.95
C ASP A 181 -21.07 16.57 13.96
N LYS A 182 -19.88 16.17 13.49
CA LYS A 182 -18.61 16.15 14.22
C LYS A 182 -18.54 15.12 15.35
N ASP A 183 -19.22 13.99 15.23
CA ASP A 183 -19.20 12.94 16.25
C ASP A 183 -18.52 11.64 15.81
N THR A 184 -18.10 11.53 14.54
CA THR A 184 -17.42 10.32 14.04
C THR A 184 -16.27 10.63 13.10
N ILE A 185 -15.10 10.03 13.35
CA ILE A 185 -13.93 10.15 12.47
C ILE A 185 -13.91 9.00 11.46
N LEU A 186 -13.72 9.32 10.18
CA LEU A 186 -13.28 8.38 9.14
C LEU A 186 -11.77 8.49 8.94
N ALA A 187 -11.03 7.46 9.34
CA ALA A 187 -9.60 7.35 9.13
C ALA A 187 -9.31 6.48 7.91
N ARG A 188 -8.76 7.10 6.85
CA ARG A 188 -8.20 6.36 5.71
C ARG A 188 -6.74 6.02 6.00
N VAL A 189 -6.42 4.73 5.98
CA VAL A 189 -5.10 4.23 6.42
C VAL A 189 -4.48 3.33 5.36
N ALA A 190 -3.16 3.32 5.29
CA ALA A 190 -2.40 2.24 4.68
C ALA A 190 -2.18 1.14 5.72
N GLN A 191 -2.85 0.00 5.55
CA GLN A 191 -2.76 -1.14 6.43
C GLN A 191 -1.53 -1.99 6.09
N VAL A 192 -0.72 -2.33 7.11
CA VAL A 192 0.33 -3.36 7.02
C VAL A 192 -0.20 -4.63 7.67
N GLY A 193 -0.13 -5.76 6.97
CA GLY A 193 -0.65 -7.04 7.45
C GLY A 193 -2.17 -7.02 7.69
N ALA A 194 -2.65 -7.81 8.65
CA ALA A 194 -4.08 -7.92 8.96
C ALA A 194 -4.57 -6.85 9.95
N ALA A 195 -5.70 -6.21 9.68
CA ALA A 195 -6.31 -5.30 10.65
C ALA A 195 -6.88 -6.07 11.85
N CYS A 196 -7.47 -7.24 11.61
CA CYS A 196 -8.10 -8.06 12.64
C CYS A 196 -7.07 -8.95 13.38
N HIS A 197 -7.28 -9.15 14.68
CA HIS A 197 -6.47 -10.04 15.50
C HIS A 197 -6.64 -11.53 15.14
N THR A 198 -7.66 -11.88 14.35
CA THR A 198 -7.89 -13.24 13.83
C THR A 198 -7.07 -13.56 12.57
N GLY A 199 -6.32 -12.58 12.05
CA GLY A 199 -5.58 -12.70 10.79
C GLY A 199 -6.37 -12.26 9.55
N ASN A 200 -7.66 -11.93 9.69
CA ASN A 200 -8.47 -11.39 8.60
C ASN A 200 -8.13 -9.93 8.27
N LYS A 201 -8.26 -9.55 6.98
CA LYS A 201 -8.00 -8.20 6.48
C LYS A 201 -8.89 -7.16 7.17
N THR A 202 -10.19 -7.44 7.29
CA THR A 202 -11.19 -6.62 8.00
C THR A 202 -11.73 -7.37 9.22
N CYS A 203 -12.22 -6.64 10.23
CA CYS A 203 -13.02 -7.17 11.32
C CYS A 203 -14.47 -7.52 10.88
N PHE A 204 -14.94 -6.95 9.77
CA PHE A 204 -16.29 -7.15 9.23
C PHE A 204 -16.31 -8.29 8.20
N TYR A 205 -15.73 -9.44 8.54
CA TYR A 205 -15.58 -10.59 7.65
C TYR A 205 -16.74 -11.61 7.72
N THR A 206 -17.71 -11.39 8.59
CA THR A 206 -18.87 -12.28 8.80
C THR A 206 -20.16 -11.51 8.57
N ASP A 207 -21.01 -12.03 7.66
CA ASP A 207 -22.32 -11.45 7.38
C ASP A 207 -23.36 -11.82 8.46
N ILE A 208 -24.18 -10.85 8.87
CA ILE A 208 -25.31 -11.06 9.79
C ILE A 208 -26.61 -11.33 9.00
N ALA A 209 -26.77 -10.69 7.85
CA ALA A 209 -27.89 -10.88 6.94
C ALA A 209 -27.51 -10.39 5.53
N SER A 210 -27.94 -11.12 4.49
CA SER A 210 -27.82 -10.72 3.08
C SER A 210 -29.19 -10.87 2.41
N ARG A 211 -29.54 -9.94 1.52
CA ARG A 211 -30.79 -10.00 0.75
C ARG A 211 -30.60 -10.31 -0.74
N GLU A 212 -29.37 -10.16 -1.26
CA GLU A 212 -29.04 -9.94 -2.68
C GLU A 212 -29.86 -8.77 -3.28
N GLU A 213 -29.37 -7.88 -4.15
CA GLU A 213 -28.29 -7.93 -5.13
C GLU A 213 -26.91 -7.67 -4.51
N GLU A 214 -25.98 -8.60 -4.71
CA GLU A 214 -24.58 -8.21 -4.80
C GLU A 214 -24.50 -7.13 -5.88
N ARG A 215 -24.34 -5.85 -5.51
CA ARG A 215 -23.54 -4.99 -6.37
C ARG A 215 -22.21 -5.72 -6.50
N VAL A 216 -22.03 -6.39 -7.63
CA VAL A 216 -20.83 -7.15 -7.94
C VAL A 216 -19.70 -6.15 -7.92
N ASN A 217 -19.01 -6.03 -6.79
CA ASN A 217 -17.83 -5.19 -6.70
C ASN A 217 -16.79 -5.88 -7.57
N PRO A 218 -16.41 -5.31 -8.74
CA PRO A 218 -15.54 -6.00 -9.68
C PRO A 218 -14.20 -6.37 -9.03
N TYR A 219 -13.68 -5.51 -8.15
CA TYR A 219 -12.46 -5.80 -7.40
C TYR A 219 -12.63 -7.02 -6.48
N LYS A 220 -13.76 -7.15 -5.77
CA LYS A 220 -13.99 -8.34 -4.93
C LYS A 220 -14.09 -9.62 -5.74
N VAL A 221 -14.70 -9.58 -6.93
CA VAL A 221 -14.77 -10.76 -7.81
C VAL A 221 -13.40 -11.13 -8.34
N LEU A 222 -12.65 -10.15 -8.85
CA LEU A 222 -11.30 -10.37 -9.36
C LEU A 222 -10.34 -10.86 -8.27
N GLU A 223 -10.41 -10.30 -7.05
CA GLU A 223 -9.62 -10.73 -5.89
C GLU A 223 -9.98 -12.16 -5.48
N ARG A 224 -11.28 -12.49 -5.42
CA ARG A 224 -11.77 -13.85 -5.10
C ARG A 224 -11.26 -14.86 -6.11
N ASP A 225 -11.43 -14.57 -7.40
CA ASP A 225 -11.07 -15.49 -8.48
C ASP A 225 -9.54 -15.65 -8.54
N TYR A 226 -8.77 -14.59 -8.33
CA TYR A 226 -7.32 -14.64 -8.18
C TYR A 226 -6.88 -15.54 -7.02
N LYS A 227 -7.49 -15.40 -5.83
CA LYS A 227 -7.20 -16.27 -4.67
C LYS A 227 -7.50 -17.74 -4.96
N VAL A 228 -8.54 -18.05 -5.73
CA VAL A 228 -8.84 -19.42 -6.17
C VAL A 228 -7.73 -19.95 -7.09
N ILE A 229 -7.23 -19.14 -8.01
CA ILE A 229 -6.12 -19.48 -8.91
C ILE A 229 -4.83 -19.74 -8.11
N GLU A 230 -4.48 -18.85 -7.18
CA GLU A 230 -3.32 -19.04 -6.30
C GLU A 230 -3.46 -20.28 -5.43
N ASN A 231 -4.65 -20.53 -4.88
CA ASN A 231 -4.92 -21.73 -4.12
C ASN A 231 -4.71 -22.99 -4.98
N ARG A 232 -5.18 -23.00 -6.23
CA ARG A 232 -4.97 -24.11 -7.17
C ARG A 232 -3.51 -24.33 -7.53
N LYS A 233 -2.71 -23.27 -7.63
CA LYS A 233 -1.25 -23.36 -7.85
C LYS A 233 -0.57 -24.07 -6.67
N ASN A 234 -0.91 -23.67 -5.45
CA ASN A 234 -0.26 -24.18 -4.23
C ASN A 234 -0.84 -25.51 -3.74
N HIS A 235 -2.11 -25.80 -4.06
CA HIS A 235 -2.84 -27.00 -3.68
C HIS A 235 -3.51 -27.60 -4.94
N PRO A 236 -2.74 -28.32 -5.78
CA PRO A 236 -3.24 -28.84 -7.04
C PRO A 236 -4.47 -29.73 -6.88
N LYS A 237 -5.45 -29.55 -7.77
CA LYS A 237 -6.63 -30.40 -7.87
C LYS A 237 -6.67 -31.07 -9.22
N GLU A 238 -6.62 -32.39 -9.22
CA GLU A 238 -6.69 -33.20 -10.43
C GLU A 238 -7.94 -32.86 -11.26
N GLY A 239 -7.76 -32.75 -12.57
CA GLY A 239 -8.81 -32.38 -13.53
C GLY A 239 -9.18 -30.88 -13.55
N SER A 240 -8.53 -30.01 -12.77
CA SER A 240 -8.76 -28.57 -12.84
C SER A 240 -8.11 -27.95 -14.09
N TYR A 241 -8.86 -27.12 -14.82
CA TYR A 241 -8.33 -26.36 -15.96
C TYR A 241 -7.14 -25.47 -15.57
N THR A 242 -7.20 -24.82 -14.40
CA THR A 242 -6.11 -23.99 -13.88
C THR A 242 -4.83 -24.80 -13.67
N ASN A 243 -4.94 -26.00 -13.12
CA ASN A 243 -3.78 -26.88 -12.97
C ASN A 243 -3.24 -27.35 -14.32
N TYR A 244 -4.10 -27.65 -15.30
CA TYR A 244 -3.65 -27.94 -16.67
C TYR A 244 -2.82 -26.80 -17.28
N LEU A 245 -3.20 -25.54 -17.05
CA LEU A 245 -2.43 -24.39 -17.52
C LEU A 245 -1.04 -24.33 -16.85
N PHE A 246 -0.98 -24.48 -15.52
CA PHE A 246 0.29 -24.50 -14.78
C PHE A 246 1.17 -25.70 -15.17
N ASP A 247 0.60 -26.89 -15.34
CA ASP A 247 1.32 -28.11 -15.72
C ASP A 247 1.95 -28.01 -17.11
N LYS A 248 1.30 -27.29 -18.03
CA LYS A 248 1.84 -27.00 -19.37
C LYS A 248 2.86 -25.86 -19.38
N GLY A 249 2.95 -25.10 -18.30
CA GLY A 249 3.96 -24.06 -18.10
C GLY A 249 3.68 -22.75 -18.84
N LEU A 250 4.64 -21.84 -18.73
CA LEU A 250 4.53 -20.44 -19.13
C LEU A 250 4.08 -20.24 -20.58
N ASP A 251 4.61 -21.01 -21.53
CA ASP A 251 4.28 -20.86 -22.95
C ASP A 251 2.78 -21.09 -23.22
N LYS A 252 2.16 -22.04 -22.51
CA LYS A 252 0.73 -22.31 -22.64
C LYS A 252 -0.11 -21.17 -22.06
N ILE A 253 0.32 -20.61 -20.92
CA ILE A 253 -0.32 -19.47 -20.27
C ILE A 253 -0.25 -18.25 -21.19
N LEU A 254 0.94 -17.91 -21.70
CA LEU A 254 1.15 -16.77 -22.60
C LEU A 254 0.36 -16.93 -23.91
N LYS A 255 0.31 -18.14 -24.46
CA LYS A 255 -0.51 -18.44 -25.64
C LYS A 255 -1.97 -18.08 -25.40
N LYS A 256 -2.55 -18.52 -24.28
CA LYS A 256 -3.94 -18.17 -23.94
C LYS A 256 -4.12 -16.67 -23.77
N VAL A 257 -3.26 -15.99 -23.00
CA VAL A 257 -3.33 -14.52 -22.85
C VAL A 257 -3.35 -13.79 -24.20
N GLY A 258 -2.51 -14.22 -25.15
CA GLY A 258 -2.47 -13.63 -26.49
C GLY A 258 -3.68 -13.97 -27.37
N GLU A 259 -4.21 -15.19 -27.25
CA GLU A 259 -5.46 -15.61 -27.92
C GLU A 259 -6.63 -14.72 -27.47
N GLU A 260 -6.90 -14.65 -26.16
CA GLU A 260 -8.04 -13.88 -25.63
C GLU A 260 -7.91 -12.38 -25.93
N ALA A 261 -6.68 -11.83 -25.87
CA ALA A 261 -6.43 -10.43 -26.25
C ALA A 261 -6.80 -10.14 -27.71
N THR A 262 -6.56 -11.11 -28.60
CA THR A 262 -6.91 -10.99 -30.02
C THR A 262 -8.41 -11.18 -30.22
N GLU A 263 -9.05 -12.08 -29.47
CA GLU A 263 -10.49 -12.32 -29.52
C GLU A 263 -11.29 -11.10 -29.06
N ILE A 264 -10.83 -10.37 -28.03
CA ILE A 264 -11.41 -9.05 -27.65
C ILE A 264 -11.40 -8.08 -28.85
N VAL A 265 -10.28 -7.98 -29.57
CA VAL A 265 -10.15 -7.07 -30.72
C VAL A 265 -11.10 -7.47 -31.85
N ILE A 266 -11.24 -8.77 -32.10
CA ILE A 266 -12.14 -9.31 -33.12
C ILE A 266 -13.60 -9.04 -32.73
N ALA A 267 -14.01 -9.40 -31.51
CA ALA A 267 -15.36 -9.19 -31.01
C ALA A 267 -15.75 -7.70 -30.99
N ALA A 268 -14.84 -6.81 -30.58
CA ALA A 268 -15.08 -5.38 -30.56
C ALA A 268 -15.23 -4.76 -31.97
N LYS A 269 -14.60 -5.36 -32.98
CA LYS A 269 -14.66 -4.89 -34.38
C LYS A 269 -15.91 -5.38 -35.11
N ASN A 270 -16.45 -6.53 -34.73
CA ASN A 270 -17.58 -7.14 -35.41
C ASN A 270 -18.89 -6.46 -34.99
N GLU A 271 -19.49 -5.67 -35.89
CA GLU A 271 -20.73 -4.92 -35.62
C GLU A 271 -21.94 -5.81 -35.26
N LYS A 272 -21.87 -7.12 -35.53
CA LYS A 272 -22.91 -8.09 -35.17
C LYS A 272 -22.75 -8.65 -33.76
N ASP A 273 -21.56 -8.55 -33.19
CA ASP A 273 -21.30 -9.08 -31.86
C ASP A 273 -21.87 -8.13 -30.83
N SER A 274 -22.56 -8.71 -29.85
CA SER A 274 -23.18 -7.94 -28.79
C SER A 274 -22.13 -7.49 -27.78
N ALA A 275 -22.42 -6.44 -27.00
CA ALA A 275 -21.59 -6.05 -25.85
C ALA A 275 -21.32 -7.22 -24.88
N ARG A 276 -22.20 -8.23 -24.87
CA ARG A 276 -22.03 -9.46 -24.09
C ARG A 276 -20.88 -10.34 -24.61
N GLU A 277 -20.67 -10.42 -25.91
CA GLU A 277 -19.57 -11.20 -26.50
C GLU A 277 -18.23 -10.59 -26.12
N VAL A 278 -18.09 -9.27 -26.32
CA VAL A 278 -16.90 -8.52 -25.88
C VAL A 278 -16.68 -8.68 -24.37
N THR A 279 -17.75 -8.73 -23.58
CA THR A 279 -17.65 -8.97 -22.13
C THR A 279 -17.11 -10.37 -21.81
N TYR A 280 -17.50 -11.40 -22.58
CA TYR A 280 -16.97 -12.75 -22.42
C TYR A 280 -15.47 -12.82 -22.72
N GLU A 281 -15.05 -12.24 -23.84
CA GLU A 281 -13.62 -12.23 -24.22
C GLU A 281 -12.78 -11.44 -23.20
N ILE A 282 -13.32 -10.34 -22.66
CA ILE A 282 -12.66 -9.59 -21.57
C ILE A 282 -12.57 -10.46 -20.31
N ALA A 283 -13.61 -11.19 -19.96
CA ALA A 283 -13.60 -12.06 -18.78
C ALA A 283 -12.57 -13.19 -18.93
N ASP A 284 -12.49 -13.84 -20.08
CA ASP A 284 -11.52 -14.91 -20.35
C ASP A 284 -10.09 -14.35 -20.40
N PHE A 285 -9.88 -13.19 -21.01
CA PHE A 285 -8.59 -12.50 -20.95
C PHE A 285 -8.16 -12.21 -19.51
N LEU A 286 -9.05 -11.64 -18.69
CA LEU A 286 -8.75 -11.34 -17.28
C LEU A 286 -8.45 -12.61 -16.48
N TYR A 287 -9.15 -13.71 -16.74
CA TYR A 287 -8.86 -15.01 -16.12
C TYR A 287 -7.44 -15.49 -16.44
N HIS A 288 -7.07 -15.52 -17.73
CA HIS A 288 -5.75 -15.99 -18.15
C HIS A 288 -4.63 -15.03 -17.72
N LEU A 289 -4.92 -13.73 -17.66
CA LEU A 289 -4.02 -12.73 -17.10
C LEU A 289 -3.79 -12.97 -15.60
N MET A 290 -4.82 -13.31 -14.84
CA MET A 290 -4.70 -13.69 -13.42
C MET A 290 -3.87 -14.98 -13.23
N VAL A 291 -3.97 -15.96 -14.14
CA VAL A 291 -3.09 -17.15 -14.13
C VAL A 291 -1.63 -16.77 -14.36
N LEU A 292 -1.35 -15.86 -15.30
CA LEU A 292 -0.01 -15.32 -15.52
C LEU A 292 0.50 -14.53 -14.31
N MET A 293 -0.35 -13.69 -13.72
CA MET A 293 -0.03 -12.96 -12.49
C MET A 293 0.36 -13.91 -11.36
N ALA A 294 -0.41 -14.98 -11.15
CA ALA A 294 -0.10 -16.00 -10.14
C ALA A 294 1.19 -16.77 -10.46
N ASP A 295 1.48 -17.04 -11.74
CA ASP A 295 2.78 -17.62 -12.17
C ASP A 295 3.96 -16.73 -11.76
N LYS A 296 3.80 -15.40 -11.94
CA LYS A 296 4.83 -14.38 -11.66
C LYS A 296 4.82 -13.80 -10.24
N GLY A 297 3.86 -14.18 -9.40
CA GLY A 297 3.74 -13.64 -8.04
C GLY A 297 3.32 -12.17 -8.00
N ILE A 298 2.47 -11.73 -8.93
CA ILE A 298 1.99 -10.35 -9.05
C ILE A 298 0.56 -10.26 -8.50
N SER A 299 0.29 -9.30 -7.62
CA SER A 299 -1.06 -9.06 -7.08
C SER A 299 -1.84 -7.98 -7.84
N TRP A 300 -3.16 -7.93 -7.65
CA TRP A 300 -3.98 -6.82 -8.14
C TRP A 300 -3.58 -5.47 -7.53
N GLU A 301 -3.07 -5.47 -6.29
CA GLU A 301 -2.52 -4.30 -5.62
C GLU A 301 -1.26 -3.77 -6.32
N ASP A 302 -0.39 -4.66 -6.81
CA ASP A 302 0.81 -4.26 -7.55
C ASP A 302 0.43 -3.60 -8.88
N VAL A 303 -0.51 -4.20 -9.62
CA VAL A 303 -1.05 -3.63 -10.87
C VAL A 303 -1.72 -2.29 -10.62
N ALA A 304 -2.56 -2.18 -9.58
CA ALA A 304 -3.24 -0.94 -9.22
C ALA A 304 -2.25 0.16 -8.83
N ARG A 305 -1.20 -0.17 -8.07
CA ARG A 305 -0.14 0.78 -7.68
C ARG A 305 0.57 1.33 -8.91
N GLU A 306 0.88 0.48 -9.88
CA GLU A 306 1.50 0.88 -11.14
C GLU A 306 0.59 1.80 -11.96
N LEU A 307 -0.72 1.52 -12.05
CA LEU A 307 -1.68 2.41 -12.72
C LEU A 307 -1.79 3.79 -12.05
N VAL A 308 -1.77 3.82 -10.71
CA VAL A 308 -1.75 5.08 -9.94
C VAL A 308 -0.47 5.87 -10.21
N ASN A 309 0.68 5.20 -10.32
CA ASN A 309 1.94 5.86 -10.63
C ASN A 309 1.95 6.51 -12.02
N ARG A 310 1.20 5.98 -12.99
CA ARG A 310 1.08 6.54 -14.35
C ARG A 310 0.11 7.71 -14.46
N SER A 311 -0.85 7.79 -13.53
CA SER A 311 -1.92 8.79 -13.55
C SER A 311 -1.52 10.10 -12.85
N ASN A 312 -0.27 10.21 -12.37
CA ASN A 312 0.31 11.36 -11.67
C ASN A 312 1.58 11.85 -12.37
#